data_AF-A0A920KQF6-F1
#
_entry.id   AF-A0A920KQF6-F1
#
_cell.length_a   1.000
_cell.length_b   1.000
_cell.length_c   1.000
_cell.angle_alpha   90.00
_cell.angle_beta   90.00
_cell.angle_gamma   90.00
#
_symmetry.space_group_name_H-M   'P 1'
#
loop_
_entity.id
_entity.type
_entity.pdbx_description
1 polymer ?
#
loop_
_entity_poly.entity_id
_entity_poly.type
_entity_poly.pdbx_seq_one_letter_code
_entity_poly.pdbx_strand_id
1 'polypeptide(L)'
;MPTFPVDTHIHRLAQRWGLTRGRNVVETERDLKRAFPKERWNALHLQIIYYGREYCTARGCDGRVCEICTTCYPARKHPKRCNKA
;
A
#
# COMPACT_ATOMS: atom_id res chain seq x y z
N MET A 1 13.63 17.73 5.68
CA MET A 1 13.54 16.44 6.41
C MET A 1 13.00 15.39 5.46
N PRO A 2 13.52 14.15 5.44
CA PRO A 2 12.94 13.07 4.64
C PRO A 2 11.53 12.79 5.14
N THR A 3 10.54 12.85 4.26
CA THR A 3 9.14 12.53 4.54
C THR A 3 8.75 11.35 3.66
N PHE A 4 7.80 10.53 4.12
CA PHE A 4 7.20 9.47 3.32
C PHE A 4 5.78 9.92 3.01
N PRO A 5 5.56 10.69 1.93
CA PRO A 5 4.21 11.16 1.61
C PRO A 5 3.31 9.96 1.31
N VAL A 6 2.12 9.96 1.91
CA VAL A 6 1.11 8.92 1.67
C VAL A 6 -0.02 9.56 0.88
N ASP A 7 -0.21 9.09 -0.36
CA ASP A 7 -1.33 9.47 -1.20
C ASP A 7 -2.43 8.38 -1.19
N THR A 8 -3.46 8.54 -2.02
CA THR A 8 -4.57 7.59 -2.12
C THR A 8 -4.15 6.21 -2.66
N HIS A 9 -3.10 6.14 -3.48
CA HIS A 9 -2.56 4.87 -3.98
C HIS A 9 -1.85 4.13 -2.85
N ILE A 10 -0.90 4.80 -2.19
CA ILE A 10 -0.10 4.24 -1.10
C ILE A 10 -1.01 3.81 0.04
N HIS A 11 -1.99 4.64 0.42
CA HIS A 11 -2.94 4.31 1.49
C HIS A 11 -3.74 3.03 1.20
N ARG A 12 -4.26 2.89 -0.02
CA ARG A 12 -4.98 1.69 -0.47
C ARG A 12 -4.06 0.47 -0.48
N LEU A 13 -2.87 0.59 -1.05
CA LEU A 13 -1.93 -0.53 -1.22
C LEU A 13 -1.37 -1.01 0.11
N ALA A 14 -1.00 -0.09 1.01
CA ALA A 14 -0.54 -0.42 2.35
C ALA A 14 -1.59 -1.25 3.11
N GLN A 15 -2.88 -0.95 2.97
CA GLN A 15 -3.95 -1.76 3.54
C GLN A 15 -4.12 -3.13 2.85
N ARG A 16 -3.94 -3.21 1.53
CA ARG A 16 -4.03 -4.47 0.78
C ARG A 16 -2.91 -5.44 1.13
N TRP A 17 -1.72 -4.91 1.36
CA TRP A 17 -0.52 -5.64 1.73
C TRP A 17 -0.36 -5.83 3.24
N GLY A 18 -1.30 -5.29 4.04
CA GLY A 18 -1.31 -5.47 5.49
C GLY A 18 -0.22 -4.70 6.24
N LEU A 19 0.37 -3.68 5.61
CA LEU A 19 1.36 -2.79 6.23
C LEU A 19 0.71 -1.83 7.24
N THR A 20 -0.59 -1.59 7.11
CA THR A 20 -1.37 -0.76 8.04
C THR A 20 -2.81 -1.27 8.15
N ARG A 21 -3.49 -0.88 9.25
CA ARG A 21 -4.94 -0.99 9.39
C ARG A 21 -5.69 0.10 8.62
N GLY A 22 -5.00 1.20 8.28
CA GLY A 22 -5.52 2.28 7.46
C GLY A 22 -6.72 2.98 8.08
N ARG A 23 -6.67 3.34 9.38
CA ARG A 23 -7.75 4.16 9.97
C ARG A 23 -7.72 5.60 9.45
N ASN A 24 -6.53 6.11 9.14
CA ASN A 24 -6.31 7.40 8.50
C ASN A 24 -4.91 7.44 7.84
N VAL A 25 -4.65 8.51 7.08
CA VAL A 25 -3.39 8.74 6.37
C VAL A 25 -2.21 8.85 7.35
N VAL A 26 -2.39 9.53 8.49
CA VAL A 26 -1.33 9.76 9.49
C VAL A 26 -0.84 8.44 10.11
N GLU A 27 -1.77 7.54 10.46
CA GLU A 27 -1.44 6.20 10.93
C GLU A 27 -0.69 5.41 9.86
N THR A 28 -1.14 5.50 8.61
CA THR A 28 -0.50 4.80 7.49
C THR A 28 0.93 5.28 7.28
N GLU A 29 1.15 6.60 7.30
CA GLU A 29 2.49 7.18 7.19
C GLU A 29 3.39 6.71 8.32
N ARG A 30 2.89 6.73 9.57
CA ARG A 30 3.64 6.23 10.73
C ARG A 30 3.99 4.76 10.60
N ASP A 31 3.05 3.92 10.18
CA ASP A 31 3.27 2.49 10.01
C ASP A 31 4.28 2.21 8.90
N LEU A 32 4.21 2.92 7.77
CA LEU A 32 5.17 2.78 6.65
C LEU A 32 6.57 3.26 7.02
N LYS A 33 6.68 4.39 7.74
CA LYS A 33 7.97 4.88 8.26
C LYS A 33 8.62 3.91 9.24
N ARG A 34 7.83 3.15 10.00
CA ARG A 34 8.32 2.09 10.88
C ARG A 34 8.73 0.84 10.11
N ALA A 35 8.03 0.54 9.01
CA ALA A 35 8.28 -0.65 8.19
C ALA A 35 9.52 -0.53 7.29
N PHE A 36 9.88 0.68 6.86
CA PHE A 36 10.95 0.91 5.89
C PHE A 36 12.04 1.85 6.38
N PRO A 37 13.32 1.61 6.02
CA PRO A 37 14.44 2.48 6.38
C PRO A 37 14.32 3.85 5.68
N LYS A 38 14.78 4.90 6.37
CA LYS A 38 14.55 6.32 5.99
C LYS A 38 15.13 6.69 4.64
N GLU A 39 16.24 6.06 4.29
CA GLU A 39 17.00 6.26 3.06
C GLU A 39 16.20 5.85 1.83
N ARG A 40 15.21 4.95 2.00
CA ARG A 40 14.40 4.41 0.91
C ARG A 40 13.05 5.10 0.74
N TRP A 41 12.65 6.03 1.62
CA TRP A 41 11.29 6.58 1.65
C TRP A 41 10.88 7.24 0.32
N ASN A 42 11.73 8.07 -0.27
CA ASN A 42 11.42 8.75 -1.54
C ASN A 42 11.33 7.76 -2.71
N ALA A 43 12.25 6.78 -2.78
CA ALA A 43 12.23 5.77 -3.82
C ALA A 43 10.98 4.87 -3.71
N LEU A 44 10.66 4.41 -2.49
CA LEU A 44 9.49 3.59 -2.21
C LEU A 44 8.19 4.32 -2.52
N HIS A 45 8.09 5.61 -2.21
CA HIS A 45 6.92 6.43 -2.54
C HIS A 45 6.59 6.33 -4.04
N LEU A 46 7.57 6.58 -4.91
CA LEU A 46 7.39 6.49 -6.36
C LEU A 46 7.12 5.05 -6.82
N GLN A 47 7.89 4.08 -6.32
CA GLN A 47 7.74 2.67 -6.69
C GLN A 47 6.33 2.14 -6.38
N ILE A 48 5.78 2.47 -5.22
CA ILE A 48 4.43 2.04 -4.82
C ILE A 48 3.37 2.72 -5.70
N ILE A 49 3.54 3.98 -6.04
CA ILE A 49 2.61 4.70 -6.94
C ILE A 49 2.60 4.05 -8.32
N TYR A 50 3.78 3.84 -8.93
CA TYR A 50 3.88 3.20 -10.24
C TYR A 50 3.26 1.80 -10.23
N TYR A 51 3.60 0.99 -9.22
CA TYR A 51 3.02 -0.34 -9.08
C TYR A 51 1.49 -0.30 -8.93
N GLY A 52 0.98 0.66 -8.18
CA GLY A 52 -0.46 0.88 -8.00
C GLY A 52 -1.21 1.34 -9.25
N ARG A 53 -0.51 1.91 -10.23
CA ARG A 53 -1.06 2.38 -11.50
C ARG A 53 -1.01 1.31 -12.58
N GLU A 54 0.03 0.47 -12.58
CA GLU A 54 0.20 -0.55 -13.61
C GLU A 54 -0.38 -1.91 -13.19
N TYR A 55 -0.08 -2.38 -11.98
CA TYR A 55 -0.35 -3.77 -11.59
C TYR A 55 -1.49 -3.90 -10.56
N CYS A 56 -1.60 -2.96 -9.62
CA CYS A 56 -2.59 -3.02 -8.54
C CYS A 56 -3.58 -1.86 -8.59
N THR A 57 -4.21 -1.69 -9.76
CA THR A 57 -5.17 -0.62 -10.02
C THR A 57 -6.39 -0.72 -9.11
N ALA A 58 -7.08 0.40 -8.89
CA ALA A 58 -8.24 0.46 -8.00
C ALA A 58 -9.41 -0.42 -8.48
N ARG A 59 -9.60 -0.51 -9.80
CA ARG A 59 -10.69 -1.29 -10.43
C ARG A 59 -10.25 -2.69 -10.87
N GLY A 60 -8.98 -2.89 -11.22
CA GLY A 60 -8.48 -4.17 -11.75
C GLY A 60 -7.93 -5.13 -10.70
N CYS A 61 -7.60 -4.66 -9.51
CA CYS A 61 -7.18 -5.52 -8.41
C CYS A 61 -7.99 -5.18 -7.16
N ASP A 62 -8.48 -6.20 -6.48
CA ASP A 62 -9.21 -6.11 -5.20
C ASP A 62 -8.40 -6.70 -4.03
N GLY A 63 -7.10 -6.85 -4.24
CA GLY A 63 -6.18 -7.51 -3.32
C GLY A 63 -6.00 -9.00 -3.58
N ARG A 64 -6.49 -9.56 -4.69
CA ARG A 64 -6.29 -10.99 -5.06
C ARG A 64 -5.66 -11.20 -6.44
N VAL A 65 -5.41 -10.13 -7.19
CA VAL A 65 -4.98 -10.23 -8.60
C VAL A 65 -3.50 -9.89 -8.78
N CYS A 66 -3.03 -8.84 -8.09
CA CYS A 66 -1.65 -8.35 -8.28
C CYS A 66 -0.62 -9.32 -7.68
N GLU A 67 0.56 -9.40 -8.28
CA GLU A 67 1.66 -10.28 -7.83
C GLU A 67 2.01 -10.11 -6.34
N ILE A 68 2.12 -8.87 -5.86
CA ILE A 68 2.40 -8.63 -4.44
C ILE A 68 1.22 -9.09 -3.58
N CYS A 69 0.00 -8.89 -4.06
CA CYS A 69 -1.21 -9.24 -3.33
C CYS A 69 -1.33 -10.77 -3.15
N THR A 70 -1.09 -11.52 -4.22
CA THR A 70 -1.12 -12.99 -4.23
C THR A 70 0.06 -13.57 -3.48
N THR A 71 1.23 -12.93 -3.55
CA THR A 71 2.43 -13.37 -2.80
C THR A 71 2.26 -13.13 -1.29
N CYS A 72 1.78 -11.96 -0.88
CA CYS A 72 1.56 -11.67 0.54
C CYS A 72 0.39 -12.45 1.13
N TYR A 73 -0.66 -12.72 0.33
CA TYR A 73 -1.88 -13.38 0.79
C TYR A 73 -2.42 -14.39 -0.23
N PRO A 74 -1.73 -15.53 -0.44
CA PRO A 74 -2.10 -16.51 -1.48
C PRO A 74 -3.45 -17.17 -1.21
N ALA A 75 -3.83 -17.35 0.06
CA ALA A 75 -5.09 -17.98 0.45
C ALA A 75 -6.29 -17.00 0.52
N ARG A 76 -6.14 -15.74 0.06
CA ARG A 76 -7.20 -14.72 0.18
C ARG A 76 -8.38 -15.05 -0.75
N LYS A 77 -9.47 -15.56 -0.17
CA LYS A 77 -10.71 -15.90 -0.91
C LYS A 77 -11.60 -14.71 -1.22
N HIS A 78 -11.57 -13.65 -0.40
CA HIS A 78 -12.47 -12.50 -0.53
C HIS A 78 -11.73 -11.19 -0.82
N PRO A 79 -12.38 -10.22 -1.50
CA PRO A 79 -11.82 -8.88 -1.72
C PRO A 79 -11.37 -8.23 -0.41
N LYS A 80 -10.20 -7.58 -0.40
CA LYS A 80 -9.76 -6.81 0.75
C LYS A 80 -10.48 -5.46 0.77
N ARG A 81 -11.32 -5.25 1.78
CA ARG A 81 -11.93 -3.95 2.05
C ARG A 81 -10.86 -2.98 2.55
N CYS A 82 -10.76 -1.82 1.90
CA CYS A 82 -9.88 -0.73 2.27
C CYS A 82 -10.71 0.48 2.70
N ASN A 83 -10.28 1.17 3.74
CA ASN A 83 -10.82 2.45 4.15
C ASN A 83 -10.34 3.53 3.18
N LYS A 84 -11.18 4.54 2.98
CA LYS A 84 -10.77 5.75 2.27
C LYS A 84 -9.91 6.61 3.20
N ALA A 85 -8.96 7.30 2.59
CA ALA A 85 -8.06 8.24 3.24
C ALA A 85 -8.84 9.41 3.87
#